data_AF-A0A847JVF9-F1
#
_entry.id   AF-A0A847JVF9-F1
#
_cell.length_a   1.000
_cell.length_b   1.000
_cell.length_c   1.000
_cell.angle_alpha   90.00
_cell.angle_beta   90.00
_cell.angle_gamma   90.00
#
_symmetry.space_group_name_H-M   'P 1'
#
loop_
_entity.id
_entity.type
_entity.pdbx_description
1 polymer ?
#
loop_
_entity_poly.entity_id
_entity_poly.type
_entity_poly.pdbx_seq_one_letter_code
_entity_poly.pdbx_strand_id
1 'polypeptide(L)' 'MLPLVETLGDGEEHSLRDTIDRLAKRFGLSDEELRTLLPSGMQPVFDNRVGWARTYLKNAGLVESTRRGYFR' A
#
# COMPACT_ATOMS: atom_id res chain seq x y z
N MET A 1 7.98 -2.97 -4.97
CA MET A 1 6.82 -2.31 -5.58
C MET A 1 7.21 -0.88 -5.90
N LEU A 2 7.81 -0.62 -7.07
CA LEU A 2 8.33 0.71 -7.44
C LEU A 2 7.27 1.83 -7.31
N PRO A 3 6.01 1.64 -7.74
CA PRO A 3 4.98 2.67 -7.60
C PRO A 3 4.72 3.16 -6.17
N LEU A 4 4.88 2.29 -5.16
CA LEU A 4 4.77 2.69 -3.75
C LEU A 4 5.92 3.61 -3.34
N VAL A 5 7.14 3.31 -3.79
CA VAL A 5 8.33 4.12 -3.46
C VAL A 5 8.23 5.50 -4.13
N GLU A 6 7.75 5.56 -5.36
CA GLU A 6 7.52 6.83 -6.05
C GLU A 6 6.46 7.69 -5.37
N THR A 7 5.38 7.08 -4.85
CA THR A 7 4.38 7.81 -4.05
C THR A 7 4.98 8.43 -2.78
N LEU A 8 5.96 7.77 -2.16
CA LEU A 8 6.64 8.25 -0.96
C LEU A 8 7.80 9.21 -1.25
N GLY A 9 8.15 9.41 -2.52
CA GLY A 9 9.26 10.27 -2.92
C GLY A 9 9.01 11.76 -2.68
N ASP A 10 7.78 12.16 -2.37
CA ASP A 10 7.43 13.54 -2.00
C ASP A 10 7.82 13.91 -0.56
N GLY A 11 8.10 12.91 0.30
CA GLY A 11 8.42 13.12 1.71
C GLY A 11 7.23 13.58 2.56
N GLU A 12 6.01 13.49 2.05
CA GLU A 12 4.79 13.84 2.77
C GLU A 12 4.25 12.65 3.58
N GLU A 13 3.35 12.91 4.52
CA GLU A 13 2.67 11.84 5.26
C GLU A 13 1.51 11.26 4.41
N HIS A 14 1.54 9.94 4.21
CA HIS A 14 0.51 9.23 3.46
C HIS A 14 -0.27 8.26 4.35
N SER A 15 -1.58 8.15 4.11
CA SER A 15 -2.38 7.08 4.72
C SER A 15 -2.26 5.79 3.91
N LEU A 16 -2.31 4.64 4.57
CA LEU A 16 -2.31 3.34 3.89
C LEU A 16 -3.50 3.20 2.93
N ARG A 17 -4.67 3.71 3.31
CA ARG A 17 -5.88 3.60 2.51
C ARG A 17 -5.82 4.45 1.25
N ASP A 18 -5.44 5.72 1.37
CA ASP A 18 -5.24 6.60 0.20
C ASP A 18 -4.12 6.06 -0.71
N THR A 19 -3.05 5.51 -0.13
CA THR A 19 -1.98 4.88 -0.91
C THR A 19 -2.51 3.68 -1.71
N ILE A 20 -3.30 2.79 -1.09
CA ILE A 20 -3.93 1.67 -1.78
C ILE A 20 -4.83 2.18 -2.92
N ASP A 21 -5.70 3.16 -2.66
CA ASP A 21 -6.64 3.70 -3.65
C ASP A 21 -5.90 4.34 -4.84
N ARG A 22 -4.82 5.09 -4.59
CA ARG A 22 -3.98 5.70 -5.63
C ARG A 22 -3.26 4.64 -6.46
N LEU A 23 -2.68 3.63 -5.81
CA LEU A 23 -1.99 2.55 -6.50
C LEU A 23 -2.97 1.71 -7.32
N ALA A 24 -4.15 1.41 -6.80
CA ALA A 24 -5.21 0.71 -7.53
C ALA A 24 -5.58 1.43 -8.82
N LYS A 25 -5.82 2.75 -8.73
CA LYS A 25 -6.08 3.61 -9.90
C LYS A 25 -4.91 3.60 -10.88
N ARG A 26 -3.67 3.68 -10.38
CA ARG A 26 -2.47 3.67 -11.22
C ARG A 26 -2.27 2.36 -11.97
N PHE A 27 -2.62 1.23 -11.35
CA PHE A 27 -2.56 -0.08 -11.99
C PHE A 27 -3.78 -0.38 -12.86
N GLY A 28 -4.80 0.48 -12.86
CA GLY A 28 -6.03 0.26 -13.64
C GLY A 28 -6.85 -0.93 -13.15
N LEU A 29 -6.78 -1.24 -11.85
CA LEU A 29 -7.50 -2.39 -11.29
C LEU A 29 -9.01 -2.14 -11.30
N SER A 30 -9.75 -3.17 -11.70
CA SER A 30 -11.20 -3.21 -11.61
C SER A 30 -11.68 -3.44 -10.18
N ASP A 31 -12.95 -3.12 -9.93
CA ASP A 31 -13.61 -3.42 -8.65
C ASP A 31 -13.58 -4.92 -8.29
N GLU A 32 -13.62 -5.79 -9.31
CA GLU A 32 -13.57 -7.25 -9.11
C GLU A 32 -12.18 -7.70 -8.66
N GLU A 33 -11.13 -7.19 -9.30
CA GLU A 33 -9.74 -7.45 -8.91
C GLU A 33 -9.45 -6.90 -7.50
N LEU A 34 -9.97 -5.71 -7.16
CA LEU A 34 -9.84 -5.14 -5.82
C LEU A 34 -10.57 -5.94 -4.74
N ARG A 35 -11.68 -6.60 -5.08
CA ARG A 35 -12.43 -7.47 -4.18
C ARG A 35 -11.86 -8.88 -4.10
N THR A 36 -10.89 -9.23 -4.95
CA THR A 36 -10.27 -10.55 -4.94
C THR A 36 -9.56 -10.77 -3.61
N LEU A 37 -9.95 -11.81 -2.88
CA LEU A 37 -9.41 -12.16 -1.57
C LEU A 37 -8.23 -13.12 -1.70
N LEU A 38 -7.33 -13.10 -0.73
CA LEU A 38 -6.35 -14.16 -0.54
C LEU A 38 -7.04 -15.53 -0.38
N PRO A 39 -6.32 -16.67 -0.57
CA PRO A 39 -6.87 -18.00 -0.33
C PRO A 39 -7.45 -18.21 1.08
N SER A 40 -6.97 -17.43 2.07
CA SER A 40 -7.52 -17.44 3.43
C SER A 40 -8.90 -16.78 3.55
N GLY A 41 -9.36 -16.03 2.56
CA GLY A 41 -10.65 -15.32 2.55
C GLY A 41 -10.72 -14.09 3.46
N MET A 42 -9.63 -13.68 4.10
CA MET A 42 -9.68 -12.62 5.13
C MET A 42 -9.33 -11.22 4.62
N GLN A 43 -8.46 -11.11 3.61
CA GLN A 43 -7.94 -9.83 3.15
C GLN A 43 -7.95 -9.78 1.63
N PRO A 44 -8.27 -8.62 1.03
CA PRO A 44 -8.02 -8.38 -0.38
C PRO A 44 -6.55 -8.62 -0.72
N VAL A 45 -6.31 -9.24 -1.88
CA VAL A 45 -4.95 -9.53 -2.35
C VAL A 45 -4.17 -8.23 -2.47
N PHE A 46 -4.74 -7.21 -3.10
CA PHE A 46 -4.04 -5.96 -3.39
C PHE A 46 -3.65 -5.20 -2.11
N ASP A 47 -4.59 -5.01 -1.18
CA ASP A 47 -4.35 -4.40 0.13
C ASP A 47 -3.22 -5.11 0.88
N ASN A 48 -3.24 -6.46 0.88
CA ASN A 48 -2.22 -7.26 1.52
C ASN A 48 -0.83 -7.03 0.88
N ARG A 49 -0.76 -6.96 -0.46
CA ARG A 49 0.51 -6.69 -1.18
C ARG A 49 1.08 -5.31 -0.87
N VAL A 50 0.23 -4.27 -0.85
CA VAL A 50 0.67 -2.91 -0.49
C VAL A 50 1.10 -2.86 0.98
N GLY A 51 0.34 -3.49 1.87
CA GLY A 51 0.67 -3.60 3.29
C GLY A 51 2.04 -4.24 3.55
N TRP A 52 2.32 -5.36 2.88
CA TRP A 52 3.63 -6.02 2.98
C TRP A 52 4.75 -5.20 2.36
N ALA A 53 4.55 -4.59 1.19
CA ALA A 53 5.55 -3.74 0.58
C ALA A 53 5.96 -2.60 1.54
N ARG A 54 4.98 -1.92 2.16
CA ARG A 54 5.25 -0.92 3.19
C ARG A 54 6.00 -1.49 4.40
N THR A 55 5.61 -2.65 4.91
CA THR A 55 6.29 -3.31 6.04
C THR A 55 7.77 -3.58 5.73
N TYR A 56 8.08 -4.06 4.53
CA TYR A 56 9.46 -4.29 4.13
C TYR A 56 10.26 -2.99 3.99
N LEU A 57 9.67 -1.93 3.43
CA LEU A 57 10.35 -0.64 3.34
C LEU A 57 10.60 -0.03 4.73
N LYS A 58 9.65 -0.18 5.66
CA LYS A 58 9.84 0.19 7.07
C LYS A 58 10.99 -0.59 7.72
N ASN A 59 11.01 -1.91 7.54
CA ASN A 59 12.07 -2.76 8.09
C ASN A 59 13.45 -2.42 7.50
N ALA A 60 13.50 -1.89 6.27
CA ALA A 60 14.70 -1.40 5.63
C ALA A 60 15.11 0.03 6.09
N GLY A 61 14.32 0.68 6.95
CA GLY A 61 14.57 2.05 7.40
C GLY A 61 14.29 3.12 6.35
N LEU A 62 13.57 2.78 5.28
CA LEU A 62 13.25 3.70 4.18
C LEU A 62 11.95 4.48 4.41
N VAL A 63 11.15 4.07 5.39
CA VAL A 63 9.84 4.65 5.71
C VAL A 63 9.62 4.57 7.20
N GLU A 64 9.10 5.63 7.80
CA GLU A 64 8.71 5.68 9.19
C GLU A 64 7.20 5.61 9.37
N SER A 65 6.75 5.05 10.50
CA SER A 65 5.33 5.11 10.88
C SER A 65 5.13 6.31 11.79
N THR A 66 4.48 7.34 11.28
CA THR A 66 4.24 8.59 12.02
C THR A 66 3.12 8.45 13.05
N ARG A 67 1.99 7.86 12.63
CA ARG A 67 0.83 7.54 13.47
C ARG A 67 0.07 6.33 12.91
N ARG A 68 -0.94 5.86 13.65
CA ARG A 68 -1.69 4.65 13.26
C ARG A 68 -2.29 4.80 11.86
N GLY A 69 -1.83 3.96 10.93
CA GLY A 69 -2.30 3.92 9.55
C GLY A 69 -1.64 4.92 8.60
N TYR A 70 -0.65 5.69 9.08
CA TYR A 70 0.09 6.69 8.30
C TYR A 70 1.59 6.43 8.33
N PHE A 71 2.27 6.87 7.28
CA PHE A 71 3.71 6.68 7.08
C PHE A 71 4.29 7.74 6.15
N ARG A 72 5.60 7.95 6.29
CA ARG A 72 6.41 8.87 5.48
C ARG A 72 7.71 8.18 5.12
#